data_AF-A0A2D5BSR2-F1
#
_entry.id   AF-A0A2D5BSR2-F1
#
_cell.length_a   1.000
_cell.length_b   1.000
_cell.length_c   1.000
_cell.angle_alpha   90.00
_cell.angle_beta   90.00
_cell.angle_gamma   90.00
#
_symmetry.space_group_name_H-M   'P 1'
#
loop_
_entity.id
_entity.type
_entity.pdbx_description
1 polymer ?
#
loop_
_entity_poly.entity_id
_entity_poly.type
_entity_poly.pdbx_seq_one_letter_code
_entity_poly.pdbx_strand_id
1 'polypeptide(L)'
;MKPGPLFVLVVSSLLVGCSWTQAPSEQGGGAVVEESHPEAMRARGWLEFADVSLRVKSEGGAPRGPHVRGWVLGGTFIPEGDVVDRGAPPRGRVLTPGFIELRTRAFVRKQGDQRPEPPYVEGVQDAETRGFFPTSTVHYAPRPAAASRGNG
;
A
#
# COMPACT_ATOMS: atom_id res chain seq x y z
N MET A 1 22.67 -52.95 20.94
CA MET A 1 22.26 -53.60 22.20
C MET A 1 21.69 -52.53 23.13
N LYS A 2 20.55 -52.84 23.76
CA LYS A 2 19.76 -52.05 24.75
C LYS A 2 20.59 -51.65 26.00
N PRO A 3 20.16 -50.71 26.88
CA PRO A 3 18.76 -50.35 27.21
C PRO A 3 18.43 -48.84 27.38
N GLY A 4 17.13 -48.49 27.37
CA GLY A 4 16.58 -47.28 28.03
C GLY A 4 16.31 -47.54 29.52
N PRO A 5 15.32 -46.93 30.22
CA PRO A 5 14.50 -45.73 29.99
C PRO A 5 14.51 -44.77 31.23
N LEU A 6 13.80 -43.62 31.21
CA LEU A 6 12.95 -43.22 32.35
C LEU A 6 11.98 -42.07 31.97
N PHE A 7 10.69 -42.36 32.13
CA PHE A 7 9.58 -41.42 32.21
C PHE A 7 9.58 -40.73 33.58
N VAL A 8 9.30 -39.43 33.64
CA VAL A 8 8.64 -38.83 34.82
C VAL A 8 7.52 -37.90 34.35
N LEU A 9 6.30 -38.41 34.56
CA LEU A 9 5.04 -37.69 34.54
C LEU A 9 4.95 -36.86 35.83
N VAL A 10 4.77 -35.55 35.73
CA VAL A 10 4.28 -34.74 36.87
C VAL A 10 2.91 -34.22 36.50
N VAL A 11 1.89 -34.92 37.01
CA VAL A 11 0.53 -34.44 37.12
C VAL A 11 0.46 -33.64 38.42
N SER A 12 0.15 -32.36 38.34
CA SER A 12 -0.31 -31.59 39.49
C SER A 12 -1.56 -30.82 39.11
N SER A 13 -2.69 -31.40 39.49
CA SER A 13 -4.02 -30.83 39.51
C SER A 13 -4.08 -29.68 40.52
N LEU A 14 -4.52 -28.51 40.09
CA LEU A 14 -5.07 -27.48 40.97
C LEU A 14 -6.42 -27.02 40.41
N LEU A 15 -7.47 -27.67 40.91
CA LEU A 15 -8.85 -27.20 40.89
C LEU A 15 -8.99 -26.11 41.96
N VAL A 16 -9.24 -24.87 41.55
CA VAL A 16 -9.71 -23.82 42.47
C VAL A 16 -10.77 -22.97 41.76
N GLY A 17 -12.00 -23.07 42.26
CA GLY A 17 -12.95 -21.96 42.34
C GLY A 17 -13.81 -21.64 41.12
N CYS A 18 -14.95 -22.34 40.97
CA CYS A 18 -16.10 -21.80 40.26
C CYS A 18 -16.78 -20.72 41.12
N SER A 19 -16.36 -19.46 40.99
CA SER A 19 -17.18 -18.33 41.42
C SER A 19 -18.05 -17.91 40.24
N TRP A 20 -19.36 -18.07 40.42
CA TRP A 20 -20.38 -17.56 39.52
C TRP A 20 -20.38 -16.04 39.61
N THR A 21 -19.80 -15.38 38.60
CA THR A 21 -20.02 -13.96 38.36
C THR A 21 -20.94 -13.83 37.16
N GLN A 22 -22.20 -13.49 37.45
CA GLN A 22 -23.22 -13.17 36.48
C GLN A 22 -22.76 -11.95 35.68
N ALA A 23 -22.42 -12.12 34.41
CA ALA A 23 -22.09 -11.01 33.53
C ALA A 23 -23.38 -10.21 33.27
N PRO A 24 -23.42 -8.89 33.54
CA PRO A 24 -24.49 -8.07 33.02
C PRO A 24 -24.32 -7.97 31.50
N SER A 25 -25.26 -8.58 30.80
CA SER A 25 -25.50 -8.34 29.38
C SER A 25 -26.01 -6.92 29.24
N GLU A 26 -25.25 -6.00 28.67
CA GLU A 26 -25.78 -4.83 27.96
C GLU A 26 -24.72 -4.24 27.01
N GLN A 27 -25.20 -3.95 25.81
CA GLN A 27 -24.80 -2.84 24.95
C GLN A 27 -23.43 -2.90 24.27
N GLY A 28 -23.48 -3.34 23.01
CA GLY A 28 -23.39 -2.36 21.92
C GLY A 28 -22.09 -1.55 21.90
N GLY A 29 -21.09 -2.10 21.24
CA GLY A 29 -19.87 -1.37 20.96
C GLY A 29 -19.03 -2.20 20.01
N GLY A 30 -19.43 -2.21 18.73
CA GLY A 30 -18.50 -2.60 17.68
C GLY A 30 -17.32 -1.66 17.79
N ALA A 31 -16.22 -2.14 18.40
CA ALA A 31 -14.95 -1.47 18.32
C ALA A 31 -14.56 -1.52 16.84
N VAL A 32 -14.92 -0.47 16.11
CA VAL A 32 -14.22 -0.14 14.88
C VAL A 32 -12.81 0.18 15.39
N VAL A 33 -11.93 -0.82 15.32
CA VAL A 33 -10.50 -0.59 15.39
C VAL A 33 -10.19 0.17 14.12
N GLU A 34 -10.40 1.48 14.18
CA GLU A 34 -9.81 2.40 13.23
C GLU A 34 -8.32 2.17 13.41
N GLU A 35 -7.71 1.52 12.43
CA GLU A 35 -6.26 1.30 12.37
C GLU A 35 -5.63 2.67 12.13
N SER A 36 -5.66 3.50 13.18
CA SER A 36 -5.05 4.80 13.25
C SER A 36 -3.56 4.54 13.24
N HIS A 37 -3.01 4.39 12.04
CA HIS A 37 -1.57 4.43 11.88
C HIS A 37 -1.14 5.77 12.47
N PRO A 38 -0.31 5.79 13.53
CA PRO A 38 0.05 7.05 14.16
C PRO A 38 0.68 7.94 13.10
N GLU A 39 0.35 9.23 13.08
CA GLU A 39 0.89 10.19 12.10
C GLU A 39 2.43 10.14 12.02
N ALA A 40 3.08 9.67 13.10
CA ALA A 40 4.50 9.37 13.20
C ALA A 40 5.04 8.37 12.14
N MET A 41 4.19 7.56 11.50
CA MET A 41 4.58 6.62 10.44
C MET A 41 4.41 7.17 9.03
N ARG A 42 3.93 8.41 8.90
CA ARG A 42 3.66 9.05 7.61
C ARG A 42 4.83 9.94 7.21
N ALA A 43 5.57 9.54 6.17
CA ALA A 43 6.70 10.31 5.68
C ALA A 43 6.39 10.95 4.31
N ARG A 44 6.80 12.20 4.10
CA ARG A 44 6.71 12.86 2.78
C ARG A 44 7.72 12.22 1.83
N GLY A 45 7.32 11.99 0.59
CA GLY A 45 8.19 11.35 -0.40
C GLY A 45 7.71 11.52 -1.83
N TRP A 46 8.34 10.78 -2.73
CA TRP A 46 7.95 10.68 -4.12
C TRP A 46 8.26 9.29 -4.68
N LEU A 47 7.47 8.88 -5.68
CA LEU A 47 7.74 7.71 -6.51
C LEU A 47 8.43 8.16 -7.79
N GLU A 48 9.64 7.69 -8.04
CA GLU A 48 10.37 7.94 -9.30
C GLU A 48 10.00 6.89 -10.34
N PHE A 49 9.60 7.30 -11.54
CA PHE A 49 9.19 6.34 -12.56
C PHE A 49 10.37 5.66 -13.27
N ALA A 50 11.55 6.31 -13.30
CA ALA A 50 12.73 5.79 -13.97
C ALA A 50 13.19 4.42 -13.45
N ASP A 51 12.96 4.11 -12.17
CA ASP A 51 13.29 2.84 -11.53
C ASP A 51 12.17 2.32 -10.61
N VAL A 52 11.01 2.99 -10.61
CA VAL A 52 9.85 2.71 -9.75
C VAL A 52 10.21 2.73 -8.25
N SER A 53 11.24 3.49 -7.88
CA SER A 53 11.72 3.59 -6.51
C SER A 53 10.92 4.59 -5.69
N LEU A 54 10.67 4.23 -4.43
CA LEU A 54 10.07 5.12 -3.45
C LEU A 54 11.17 5.83 -2.68
N ARG A 55 11.12 7.16 -2.65
CA ARG A 55 12.09 8.02 -1.96
C ARG A 55 11.41 8.77 -0.84
N VAL A 56 12.05 8.82 0.33
CA VAL A 56 11.54 9.59 1.47
C VAL A 56 12.34 10.90 1.57
N LYS A 57 11.64 12.03 1.72
CA LYS A 57 12.26 13.36 1.72
C LYS A 57 13.29 13.53 2.85
N SER A 58 13.09 12.88 4.00
CA SER A 58 14.02 12.96 5.14
C SER A 58 15.38 12.31 4.86
N GLU A 59 15.48 11.44 3.86
CA GLU A 59 16.75 10.82 3.43
C GLU A 59 17.59 11.77 2.55
N GLY A 60 17.02 12.94 2.20
CA GLY A 60 17.68 13.96 1.38
C GLY A 60 17.53 13.72 -0.13
N GLY A 61 17.94 14.72 -0.92
CA GLY A 61 17.93 14.67 -2.39
C GLY A 61 16.71 15.32 -3.05
N ALA A 62 16.70 15.24 -4.37
CA ALA A 62 15.63 15.74 -5.24
C ALA A 62 15.23 14.65 -6.24
N PRO A 63 13.99 14.68 -6.78
CA PRO A 63 13.58 13.77 -7.83
C PRO A 63 14.51 13.83 -9.04
N ARG A 64 14.92 12.67 -9.56
CA ARG A 64 15.85 12.56 -10.68
C ARG A 64 15.21 12.62 -12.07
N GLY A 65 13.89 12.80 -12.14
CA GLY A 65 13.12 12.83 -13.38
C GLY A 65 11.62 12.74 -13.13
N PRO A 66 10.84 12.14 -14.06
CA PRO A 66 9.41 11.92 -13.90
C PRO A 66 9.07 11.25 -12.57
N HIS A 67 8.18 11.88 -11.81
CA HIS A 67 7.79 11.39 -10.48
C HIS A 67 6.37 11.79 -10.09
N VAL A 68 5.82 11.14 -9.07
CA VAL A 68 4.61 11.59 -8.36
C VAL A 68 4.99 11.85 -6.91
N ARG A 69 4.52 12.98 -6.36
CA ARG A 69 4.71 13.31 -4.94
C ARG A 69 3.64 12.64 -4.10
N GLY A 70 3.92 12.45 -2.82
CA GLY A 70 2.93 11.85 -1.93
C GLY A 70 3.44 11.58 -0.53
N TRP A 71 2.77 10.63 0.10
CA TRP A 71 3.08 10.16 1.44
C TRP A 71 3.39 8.67 1.43
N VAL A 72 4.33 8.26 2.27
CA VAL A 72 4.68 6.87 2.53
C VAL A 72 4.11 6.50 3.89
N LEU A 73 3.29 5.45 3.94
CA LEU A 73 2.69 4.93 5.16
C LEU A 73 2.82 3.40 5.17
N GLY A 74 3.63 2.86 6.08
CA GLY A 74 3.79 1.40 6.19
C GLY A 74 4.23 0.72 4.88
N GLY A 75 5.05 1.40 4.06
CA GLY A 75 5.49 0.91 2.74
C GLY A 75 4.49 1.13 1.60
N THR A 76 3.28 1.61 1.88
CA THR A 76 2.28 2.03 0.89
C THR A 76 2.53 3.47 0.48
N PHE A 77 2.50 3.75 -0.83
CA PHE A 77 2.56 5.11 -1.34
C PHE A 77 1.16 5.66 -1.61
N ILE A 78 0.88 6.82 -1.03
CA ILE A 78 -0.37 7.57 -1.18
C ILE A 78 -0.04 8.80 -2.04
N PRO A 79 -0.37 8.80 -3.33
CA PRO A 79 -0.03 9.90 -4.21
C PRO A 79 -0.78 11.18 -3.82
N GLU A 80 -0.12 12.30 -4.01
CA GLU A 80 -0.65 13.65 -3.81
C GLU A 80 -0.41 14.45 -5.08
N GLY A 81 -1.50 14.82 -5.75
CA GLY A 81 -1.43 15.55 -7.01
C GLY A 81 -1.15 14.64 -8.20
N ASP A 82 -0.39 15.15 -9.15
CA ASP A 82 -0.21 14.53 -10.45
C ASP A 82 1.26 14.23 -10.76
N VAL A 83 1.50 13.60 -11.91
CA VAL A 83 2.83 13.37 -12.46
C VAL A 83 3.54 14.70 -12.68
N VAL A 84 4.70 14.85 -12.05
CA VAL A 84 5.63 15.97 -12.22
C VAL A 84 6.75 15.52 -13.13
N ASP A 85 6.89 16.24 -14.25
CA ASP A 85 7.74 15.85 -15.39
C ASP A 85 7.28 14.52 -16.03
N ARG A 86 7.12 14.50 -17.35
CA ARG A 86 6.70 13.27 -18.07
C ARG A 86 7.88 12.58 -18.74
N GLY A 87 8.98 13.30 -18.98
CA GLY A 87 10.10 12.81 -19.78
C GLY A 87 9.66 12.32 -21.16
N ALA A 88 10.57 11.67 -21.87
CA ALA A 88 10.26 10.94 -23.09
C ALA A 88 10.94 9.57 -23.05
N PRO A 89 10.27 8.51 -23.55
CA PRO A 89 10.90 7.21 -23.64
C PRO A 89 12.06 7.24 -24.65
N PRO A 90 13.15 6.48 -24.40
CA PRO A 90 14.27 6.36 -25.32
C PRO A 90 13.83 5.74 -26.67
N ARG A 91 14.37 6.27 -27.77
CA ARG A 91 14.11 5.74 -29.12
C ARG A 91 14.82 4.39 -29.31
N GLY A 92 14.23 3.51 -30.12
CA GLY A 92 14.83 2.23 -30.49
C GLY A 92 14.81 1.16 -29.38
N ARG A 93 14.14 1.42 -28.26
CA ARG A 93 13.94 0.44 -27.18
C ARG A 93 12.63 -0.33 -27.34
N VAL A 94 12.57 -1.53 -26.76
CA VAL A 94 11.33 -2.30 -26.64
C VAL A 94 10.52 -1.75 -25.48
N LEU A 95 9.41 -1.10 -25.80
CA LEU A 95 8.53 -0.45 -24.84
C LEU A 95 7.23 -1.27 -24.68
N THR A 96 6.86 -1.57 -23.44
CA THR A 96 5.64 -2.32 -23.11
C THR A 96 4.59 -1.36 -22.55
N PRO A 97 3.45 -1.16 -23.24
CA PRO A 97 2.34 -0.36 -22.72
C PRO A 97 1.74 -0.98 -21.46
N GLY A 98 1.38 -0.15 -20.48
CA GLY A 98 0.81 -0.62 -19.23
C GLY A 98 0.52 0.51 -18.25
N PHE A 99 0.33 0.09 -17.01
CA PHE A 99 -0.01 0.96 -15.89
C PHE A 99 0.96 0.70 -14.75
N ILE A 100 1.29 1.74 -13.99
CA ILE A 100 1.86 1.59 -12.65
C ILE A 100 0.75 1.83 -11.64
N GLU A 101 0.43 0.80 -10.86
CA GLU A 101 -0.39 0.95 -9.67
C GLU A 101 0.44 1.62 -8.57
N LEU A 102 0.05 2.82 -8.13
CA LEU A 102 0.91 3.66 -7.29
C LEU A 102 1.02 3.14 -5.85
N ARG A 103 0.02 2.41 -5.35
CA ARG A 103 0.03 1.84 -3.98
C ARG A 103 1.04 0.68 -3.87
N THR A 104 0.96 -0.27 -4.79
CA THR A 104 1.80 -1.48 -4.80
C THR A 104 3.11 -1.29 -5.56
N ARG A 105 3.19 -0.27 -6.42
CA ARG A 105 4.26 -0.02 -7.40
C ARG A 105 4.33 -1.11 -8.48
N ALA A 106 3.28 -1.89 -8.64
CA ALA A 106 3.23 -2.97 -9.61
C ALA A 106 3.03 -2.42 -11.03
N PHE A 107 3.77 -2.99 -11.98
CA PHE A 107 3.49 -2.79 -13.40
C PHE A 107 2.43 -3.78 -13.87
N VAL A 108 1.32 -3.26 -14.39
CA VAL A 108 0.23 -4.04 -14.98
C VAL A 108 0.25 -3.80 -16.49
N ARG A 109 0.55 -4.85 -17.27
CA ARG A 109 0.57 -4.76 -18.73
C ARG A 109 -0.83 -4.42 -19.25
N LYS A 110 -0.92 -3.50 -20.23
CA LYS A 110 -2.18 -3.17 -20.87
C LYS A 110 -2.65 -4.34 -21.74
N GLN A 111 -3.81 -4.91 -21.41
CA GLN A 111 -4.46 -5.97 -22.17
C GLN A 111 -5.96 -5.68 -22.28
N GLY A 112 -6.43 -5.33 -23.48
CA GLY A 112 -7.80 -4.89 -23.69
C GLY A 112 -8.14 -3.65 -22.85
N ASP A 113 -9.30 -3.69 -22.20
CA ASP A 113 -9.81 -2.61 -21.33
C ASP A 113 -9.50 -2.80 -19.84
N GLN A 114 -8.73 -3.84 -19.47
CA GLN A 114 -8.39 -4.09 -18.08
C GLN A 114 -7.48 -2.98 -17.55
N ARG A 115 -7.87 -2.40 -16.41
CA ARG A 115 -7.12 -1.37 -15.68
C ARG A 115 -6.94 -1.82 -14.23
N PRO A 116 -5.82 -1.49 -13.58
CA PRO A 116 -5.65 -1.77 -12.16
C PRO A 116 -6.61 -0.92 -11.31
N GLU A 117 -6.73 -1.28 -10.04
CA GLU A 117 -7.44 -0.45 -9.08
C GLU A 117 -6.72 0.90 -8.90
N PRO A 118 -7.43 2.04 -8.95
CA PRO A 118 -6.83 3.34 -8.64
C PRO A 118 -6.23 3.40 -7.21
N PRO A 119 -5.15 4.18 -6.99
CA PRO A 119 -4.56 5.11 -7.93
C PRO A 119 -3.50 4.49 -8.86
N TYR A 120 -3.56 4.82 -10.15
CA TYR A 120 -2.60 4.34 -11.14
C TYR A 120 -2.21 5.43 -12.16
N VAL A 121 -1.14 5.19 -12.91
CA VAL A 121 -0.70 6.03 -14.05
C VAL A 121 -0.50 5.14 -15.27
N GLU A 122 -1.01 5.55 -16.44
CA GLU A 122 -0.76 4.89 -17.72
C GLU A 122 0.56 5.37 -18.33
N GLY A 123 1.23 4.48 -19.05
CA GLY A 123 2.51 4.77 -19.69
C GLY A 123 3.10 3.57 -20.43
N VAL A 124 4.41 3.62 -20.61
CA VAL A 124 5.19 2.52 -21.21
C VAL A 124 6.36 2.15 -20.31
N GLN A 125 6.63 0.86 -20.17
CA GLN A 125 7.80 0.35 -19.46
C GLN A 125 8.86 -0.10 -20.46
N ASP A 126 10.09 0.38 -20.28
CA ASP A 126 11.25 -0.15 -20.98
C ASP A 126 11.57 -1.56 -20.48
N ALA A 127 11.61 -2.52 -21.40
CA ALA A 127 11.87 -3.91 -21.09
C ALA A 127 13.28 -4.13 -20.51
N GLU A 128 14.26 -3.31 -20.88
CA GLU A 128 15.65 -3.46 -20.48
C GLU A 128 15.91 -2.86 -19.09
N THR A 129 15.52 -1.59 -18.90
CA THR A 129 15.79 -0.87 -17.65
C THR A 129 14.70 -1.04 -16.60
N ARG A 130 13.53 -1.56 -16.99
CA ARG A 130 12.29 -1.60 -16.19
C ARG A 130 11.74 -0.21 -15.85
N GLY A 131 12.37 0.85 -16.35
CA GLY A 131 11.92 2.23 -16.17
C GLY A 131 10.59 2.49 -16.85
N PHE A 132 9.76 3.29 -16.20
CA PHE A 132 8.43 3.65 -16.66
C PHE A 132 8.39 5.09 -17.15
N PHE A 133 7.67 5.32 -18.25
CA PHE A 133 7.50 6.62 -18.87
C PHE A 133 6.00 6.95 -18.88
N PRO A 134 5.54 7.85 -17.99
CA PRO A 134 4.13 8.16 -17.83
C PRO A 134 3.59 8.93 -19.04
N THR A 135 2.43 8.52 -19.55
CA THR A 135 1.73 9.19 -20.67
C THR A 135 0.43 9.85 -20.22
N SER A 136 -0.09 9.49 -19.05
CA SER A 136 -1.29 10.08 -18.45
C SER A 136 -1.00 10.86 -17.18
N THR A 137 -2.06 11.47 -16.65
CA THR A 137 -2.13 11.94 -15.26
C THR A 137 -2.39 10.77 -14.31
N VAL A 138 -2.33 11.04 -12.99
CA VAL A 138 -2.76 10.07 -11.98
C VAL A 138 -4.28 9.89 -12.06
N HIS A 139 -4.70 8.64 -12.22
CA HIS A 139 -6.10 8.23 -12.15
C HIS A 139 -6.44 7.90 -10.70
N TYR A 140 -7.39 8.63 -10.13
CA TYR A 140 -7.90 8.40 -8.78
C TYR A 140 -9.24 7.66 -8.82
N ALA A 141 -9.57 6.96 -7.73
CA ALA A 141 -10.93 6.46 -7.55
C ALA A 141 -11.90 7.65 -7.53
N PRO A 142 -13.12 7.50 -8.09
CA PRO A 142 -14.15 8.52 -7.97
C PRO A 142 -14.34 8.88 -6.50
N ARG A 143 -14.22 10.16 -6.15
CA ARG A 143 -14.57 10.61 -4.81
C ARG A 143 -16.08 10.33 -4.65
N PRO A 144 -16.52 9.55 -3.65
CA PRO A 144 -17.94 9.33 -3.44
C PRO A 144 -18.62 10.69 -3.32
N ALA A 145 -19.72 10.87 -4.06
CA ALA A 145 -20.47 12.11 -4.01
C ALA A 145 -20.79 12.40 -2.54
N ALA A 146 -20.34 13.55 -2.04
CA ALA A 146 -20.71 13.98 -0.70
C ALA A 146 -22.24 13.99 -0.68
N ALA A 147 -22.84 13.16 0.17
CA ALA A 147 -24.28 13.15 0.35
C ALA A 147 -24.69 14.60 0.63
N SER A 148 -25.40 15.20 -0.33
CA SER A 148 -25.90 16.56 -0.20
C SER A 148 -26.80 16.55 1.02
N ARG A 149 -26.29 17.03 2.16
CA ARG A 149 -27.11 17.30 3.33
C ARG A 149 -27.99 18.47 2.92
N GLY A 150 -29.15 18.14 2.34
CA GLY A 150 -30.23 19.10 2.16
C GLY A 150 -30.63 19.57 3.54
N ASN A 151 -30.19 20.77 3.92
CA ASN A 151 -30.89 21.56 4.92
C ASN A 151 -32.15 22.07 4.21
N GLY A 152 -33.26 21.37 4.45
CA GLY A 152 -34.60 21.95 4.34
C GLY A 152 -34.90 22.83 5.54
#